data_AF-A0A177DP55-F1
#
_entry.id   AF-A0A177DP55-F1
#
_cell.length_a   1.000
_cell.length_b   1.000
_cell.length_c   1.000
_cell.angle_alpha   90.00
_cell.angle_beta   90.00
_cell.angle_gamma   90.00
#
_symmetry.space_group_name_H-M   'P 1'
#
loop_
_entity.id
_entity.type
_entity.pdbx_description
1 polymer ?
#
loop_
_entity_poly.entity_id
_entity_poly.type
_entity_poly.pdbx_seq_one_letter_code
_entity_poly.pdbx_strand_id
1 'polypeptide(L)'
;MATTPTLLGANKSLRANCFKALKEELKTQFELQSLRSEIKQLQDHEESLNDRISADAWETADLLLAFARHDCLELCNKVYKAFPREVRDIIYRYIIGCGEVDICSENHRTRHRCGYRSSNSETQNCLCSSGMHSDHWWKNDFVGAKMAREIGEHYYRESHFRFKVVFSQLVRFRATDQFNYGFLPVHFVSNVEIVVDCREYKFRPISSAKDDAFVDEHQDQLRSKREWCCWDDRKPQEDIFVELEYLFGFRPGTGITIRLMRSQHHIQTTRLEDQEWMCHRVVPVIFPVLQRLKDTNCRARLILGTETDSGPDEDGHMPFASKWNPTSIEAITAGFWEYVETEHERAVQAGLEAESDGDDIPLDGFIDGGNSIQWGVAPVWGEQTA
;
A
#
# COMPACT_ATOMS: atom_id res chain seq x y z
N MET A 1 -25.76 -69.29 63.82
CA MET A 1 -25.65 -68.24 64.86
C MET A 1 -24.48 -67.34 64.49
N ALA A 2 -24.72 -66.07 64.18
CA ALA A 2 -23.65 -65.11 63.91
C ALA A 2 -23.31 -64.38 65.21
N THR A 3 -22.08 -64.51 65.69
CA THR A 3 -21.57 -63.76 66.84
C THR A 3 -21.39 -62.30 66.45
N THR A 4 -22.36 -61.46 66.82
CA THR A 4 -22.29 -60.01 66.61
C THR A 4 -21.11 -59.42 67.41
N PRO A 5 -20.13 -58.77 66.76
CA PRO A 5 -18.95 -58.27 67.44
C PRO A 5 -19.31 -57.12 68.40
N THR A 6 -18.68 -57.14 69.58
CA THR A 6 -19.00 -56.26 70.70
C THR A 6 -18.79 -54.78 70.36
N LEU A 7 -19.88 -54.00 70.34
CA LEU A 7 -19.95 -52.62 69.83
C LEU A 7 -18.90 -51.65 70.44
N LEU A 8 -18.47 -51.90 71.68
CA LEU A 8 -17.50 -51.07 72.40
C LEU A 8 -16.07 -51.11 71.81
N GLY A 9 -15.68 -52.21 71.15
CA GLY A 9 -14.33 -52.37 70.58
C GLY A 9 -14.13 -51.53 69.30
N ALA A 10 -15.15 -51.51 68.43
CA ALA A 10 -15.12 -50.78 67.18
C ALA A 10 -14.89 -49.26 67.37
N ASN A 11 -15.51 -48.68 68.41
CA ASN A 11 -15.46 -47.24 68.68
C ASN A 11 -14.04 -46.76 69.06
N LYS A 12 -13.25 -47.59 69.76
CA LYS A 12 -11.83 -47.28 70.07
C LYS A 12 -10.95 -47.32 68.82
N SER A 13 -11.13 -48.32 67.95
CA SER A 13 -10.40 -48.46 66.68
C SER A 13 -10.69 -47.29 65.74
N LEU A 14 -11.97 -46.94 65.58
CA LEU A 14 -12.41 -45.84 64.73
C LEU A 14 -11.83 -44.49 65.19
N ARG A 15 -11.83 -44.22 66.50
CA ARG A 15 -11.22 -43.00 67.07
C ARG A 15 -9.70 -42.93 66.82
N ALA A 16 -8.98 -44.04 66.92
CA ALA A 16 -7.55 -44.09 66.62
C ALA A 16 -7.28 -43.82 65.13
N ASN A 17 -8.09 -44.38 64.24
CA ASN A 17 -8.01 -44.12 62.79
C ASN A 17 -8.31 -42.66 62.45
N CYS A 18 -9.32 -42.04 63.08
CA CYS A 18 -9.60 -40.60 62.91
C CYS A 18 -8.41 -39.72 63.36
N PHE A 19 -7.78 -40.01 64.50
CA PHE A 19 -6.59 -39.27 64.93
C PHE A 19 -5.39 -39.48 64.00
N LYS A 20 -5.21 -40.68 63.44
CA LYS A 20 -4.18 -40.95 62.44
C LYS A 20 -4.45 -40.14 61.16
N ALA A 21 -5.66 -40.20 60.62
CA ALA A 21 -6.05 -39.47 59.42
C ALA A 21 -5.89 -37.95 59.60
N LEU A 22 -6.32 -37.38 60.73
CA LEU A 22 -6.17 -35.95 61.01
C LEU A 22 -4.70 -35.53 61.18
N LYS A 23 -3.84 -36.41 61.72
CA LYS A 23 -2.39 -36.18 61.77
C LYS A 23 -1.74 -36.22 60.38
N GLU A 24 -2.19 -37.15 59.52
CA GLU A 24 -1.74 -37.25 58.13
C GLU A 24 -2.22 -36.04 57.30
N GLU A 25 -3.46 -35.59 57.50
CA GLU A 25 -4.02 -34.37 56.89
C GLU A 25 -3.26 -33.10 57.31
N LEU A 26 -2.98 -32.92 58.60
CA LEU A 26 -2.16 -31.79 59.05
C LEU A 26 -0.75 -31.83 58.44
N LYS A 27 -0.14 -33.02 58.33
CA LYS A 27 1.16 -33.19 57.68
C LYS A 27 1.12 -32.79 56.20
N THR A 28 0.13 -33.24 55.44
CA THR A 28 0.01 -32.88 54.03
C THR A 28 -0.36 -31.41 53.83
N GLN A 29 -1.12 -30.79 54.75
CA GLN A 29 -1.36 -29.34 54.74
C GLN A 29 -0.07 -28.53 54.94
N PHE A 30 0.80 -28.93 55.87
CA PHE A 30 2.12 -28.29 56.04
C PHE A 30 3.04 -28.49 54.83
N GLU A 31 3.09 -29.70 54.26
CA GLU A 31 3.86 -29.98 53.03
C GLU A 31 3.35 -29.16 51.85
N LEU A 32 2.03 -29.05 51.67
CA LEU A 32 1.40 -28.23 50.64
C LEU A 32 1.66 -26.72 50.85
N GLN A 33 1.65 -26.23 52.08
CA GLN A 33 2.00 -24.83 52.39
C GLN A 33 3.49 -24.55 52.11
N SER A 34 4.37 -25.50 52.40
CA SER A 34 5.80 -25.42 52.05
C SER A 34 5.98 -25.34 50.54
N LEU A 35 5.40 -26.27 49.78
CA LEU A 35 5.46 -26.29 48.32
C LEU A 35 4.88 -25.02 47.68
N ARG A 36 3.77 -24.48 48.21
CA ARG A 36 3.23 -23.18 47.75
C ARG A 36 4.18 -22.02 47.98
N SER A 37 4.92 -22.05 49.08
CA SER A 37 5.91 -21.01 49.40
C SER A 37 7.13 -21.11 48.49
N GLU A 38 7.57 -22.33 48.18
CA GLU A 38 8.65 -22.63 47.23
C GLU A 38 8.29 -22.25 45.80
N ILE A 39 7.10 -22.62 45.32
CA ILE A 39 6.58 -22.20 44.00
C ILE A 39 6.58 -20.68 43.88
N LYS A 40 6.12 -19.96 44.92
CA LYS A 40 6.16 -18.50 44.90
C LYS A 40 7.59 -17.96 44.81
N GLN A 41 8.53 -18.50 45.60
CA GLN A 41 9.94 -18.08 45.53
C GLN A 41 10.56 -18.32 44.16
N LEU A 42 10.18 -19.40 43.47
CA LEU A 42 10.63 -19.67 42.11
C LEU A 42 10.02 -18.68 41.09
N GLN A 43 8.75 -18.32 41.24
CA GLN A 43 8.10 -17.31 40.40
C GLN A 43 8.71 -15.91 40.61
N ASP A 44 8.88 -15.48 41.87
CA ASP A 44 9.54 -14.21 42.22
C ASP A 44 11.00 -14.18 41.67
N HIS A 45 11.67 -15.34 41.59
CA HIS A 45 13.02 -15.47 41.01
C HIS A 45 13.02 -15.45 39.47
N GLU A 46 12.05 -16.09 38.82
CA GLU A 46 11.85 -16.09 37.37
C GLU A 46 11.59 -14.66 36.86
N GLU A 47 10.70 -13.91 37.51
CA GLU A 47 10.43 -12.50 37.21
C GLU A 47 11.72 -11.67 37.30
N SER A 48 12.48 -11.82 38.40
CA SER A 48 13.77 -11.15 38.58
C SER A 48 14.84 -11.53 37.54
N LEU A 49 14.82 -12.76 37.01
CA LEU A 49 15.70 -13.17 35.92
C LEU A 49 15.25 -12.60 34.57
N ASN A 50 13.95 -12.56 34.29
CA ASN A 50 13.40 -11.97 33.06
C ASN A 50 13.65 -10.46 32.98
N ASP A 51 13.55 -9.74 34.10
CA ASP A 51 13.93 -8.32 34.20
C ASP A 51 15.42 -8.11 33.87
N ARG A 52 16.29 -8.96 34.41
CA ARG A 52 17.74 -8.91 34.14
C ARG A 52 18.08 -9.26 32.70
N ILE A 53 17.50 -10.31 32.13
CA ILE A 53 17.65 -10.69 30.73
C ILE A 53 17.20 -9.52 29.82
N SER A 54 16.10 -8.87 30.17
CA SER A 54 15.60 -7.70 29.43
C SER A 54 16.59 -6.52 29.50
N ALA A 55 17.11 -6.21 30.69
CA ALA A 55 18.10 -5.14 30.88
C ALA A 55 19.41 -5.42 30.12
N ASP A 56 19.97 -6.62 30.28
CA ASP A 56 21.20 -7.07 29.61
C ASP A 56 21.03 -7.07 28.08
N ALA A 57 19.83 -7.41 27.58
CA ALA A 57 19.50 -7.36 26.16
C ALA A 57 19.42 -5.92 25.61
N TRP A 58 18.86 -4.97 26.37
CA TRP A 58 18.88 -3.54 26.00
C TRP A 58 20.30 -2.98 25.97
N GLU A 59 21.13 -3.26 26.99
CA GLU A 59 22.53 -2.82 27.02
C GLU A 59 23.33 -3.40 25.84
N THR A 60 23.15 -4.70 25.56
CA THR A 60 23.79 -5.37 24.42
C THR A 60 23.34 -4.75 23.09
N ALA A 61 22.05 -4.45 22.94
CA ALA A 61 21.50 -3.81 21.73
C ALA A 61 22.08 -2.40 21.53
N ASP A 62 22.20 -1.59 22.60
CA ASP A 62 22.79 -0.25 22.52
C ASP A 62 24.29 -0.28 22.18
N LEU A 63 25.05 -1.23 22.73
CA LEU A 63 26.47 -1.42 22.39
C LEU A 63 26.65 -1.83 20.91
N LEU A 64 25.83 -2.78 20.42
CA LEU A 64 25.82 -3.18 19.01
C LEU A 64 25.40 -2.01 18.09
N LEU A 65 24.44 -1.20 18.53
CA LEU A 65 23.97 -0.04 17.78
C LEU A 65 25.04 1.07 17.72
N ALA A 66 25.80 1.28 18.79
CA ALA A 66 26.91 2.23 18.82
C ALA A 66 28.07 1.77 17.91
N PHE A 67 28.41 0.48 17.94
CA PHE A 67 29.39 -0.13 17.03
C PHE A 67 28.95 0.02 15.56
N ALA A 68 27.68 -0.31 15.25
CA ALA A 68 27.13 -0.17 13.90
C ALA A 68 27.14 1.29 13.40
N ARG A 69 26.82 2.28 14.26
CA ARG A 69 26.94 3.70 13.90
C ARG A 69 28.36 4.07 13.49
N HIS A 70 29.36 3.68 14.29
CA HIS A 70 30.77 3.95 14.01
C HIS A 70 31.20 3.39 12.66
N ASP A 71 31.00 2.09 12.44
CA ASP A 71 31.51 1.39 11.26
C ASP A 71 30.77 1.79 9.98
N CYS A 72 29.45 1.97 10.03
CA CYS A 72 28.67 2.53 8.92
C CYS A 72 29.17 3.93 8.56
N LEU A 73 29.43 4.79 9.56
CA LEU A 73 29.85 6.17 9.34
C LEU A 73 31.27 6.23 8.77
N GLU A 74 32.17 5.37 9.23
CA GLU A 74 33.52 5.27 8.66
C GLU A 74 33.48 4.81 7.19
N LEU A 75 32.70 3.77 6.88
CA LEU A 75 32.50 3.27 5.53
C LEU A 75 31.88 4.35 4.61
N CYS A 76 30.81 5.01 5.06
CA CYS A 76 30.16 6.07 4.29
C CYS A 76 31.09 7.25 4.03
N ASN A 77 31.90 7.65 5.02
CA ASN A 77 32.93 8.67 4.82
C ASN A 77 34.03 8.26 3.82
N LYS A 78 34.42 6.97 3.80
CA LYS A 78 35.35 6.42 2.80
C LYS A 78 34.72 6.47 1.40
N VAL A 79 33.49 5.97 1.24
CA VAL A 79 32.72 6.00 -0.02
C VAL A 79 32.55 7.44 -0.54
N TYR A 80 32.17 8.37 0.35
CA TYR A 80 31.95 9.77 0.01
C TYR A 80 33.22 10.46 -0.52
N LYS A 81 34.39 10.16 0.07
CA LYS A 81 35.68 10.74 -0.32
C LYS A 81 36.31 10.06 -1.54
N ALA A 82 36.12 8.76 -1.72
CA ALA A 82 36.80 7.98 -2.75
C ALA A 82 36.08 8.05 -4.12
N PHE A 83 34.75 8.10 -4.14
CA PHE A 83 33.97 8.03 -5.37
C PHE A 83 33.40 9.39 -5.77
N PRO A 84 33.36 9.73 -7.08
CA PRO A 84 32.67 10.92 -7.57
C PRO A 84 31.14 10.76 -7.45
N ARG A 85 30.39 11.86 -7.59
CA ARG A 85 28.95 11.90 -7.32
C ARG A 85 28.16 10.89 -8.14
N GLU A 86 28.54 10.68 -9.39
CA GLU A 86 27.86 9.81 -10.36
C GLU A 86 27.94 8.33 -9.94
N VAL A 87 29.08 7.91 -9.39
CA VAL A 87 29.25 6.56 -8.84
C VAL A 87 28.48 6.40 -7.52
N ARG A 88 28.41 7.46 -6.70
CA ARG A 88 27.57 7.46 -5.50
C ARG A 88 26.08 7.39 -5.84
N ASP A 89 25.63 8.08 -6.89
CA ASP A 89 24.27 7.98 -7.41
C ASP A 89 23.91 6.54 -7.83
N ILE A 90 24.84 5.79 -8.43
CA ILE A 90 24.61 4.36 -8.71
C ILE A 90 24.42 3.56 -7.41
N ILE A 91 25.25 3.79 -6.38
CA ILE A 91 25.13 3.14 -5.07
C ILE A 91 23.79 3.49 -4.40
N TYR A 92 23.39 4.77 -4.43
CA TYR A 92 22.12 5.23 -3.85
C TYR A 92 20.91 4.56 -4.53
N ARG A 93 20.94 4.37 -5.85
CA ARG A 93 19.88 3.66 -6.59
C ARG A 93 19.69 2.23 -6.08
N TYR A 94 20.78 1.51 -5.81
CA TYR A 94 20.74 0.15 -5.26
C TYR A 94 20.28 0.10 -3.81
N ILE A 95 20.65 1.07 -2.96
CA ILE A 95 20.23 1.13 -1.55
C ILE A 95 18.74 1.46 -1.42
N ILE A 96 18.28 2.49 -2.15
CA ILE A 96 16.95 3.06 -1.98
C ILE A 96 15.87 2.24 -2.70
N GLY A 97 16.24 1.55 -3.79
CA GLY A 97 15.28 0.86 -4.65
C GLY A 97 14.38 1.86 -5.38
N CYS A 98 14.93 2.59 -6.36
CA CYS A 98 14.15 3.56 -7.13
C CYS A 98 13.00 2.89 -7.88
N GLY A 99 11.77 3.25 -7.52
CA GLY A 99 10.54 2.70 -8.08
C GLY A 99 9.35 3.63 -7.91
N GLU A 100 8.15 3.06 -8.06
CA GLU A 100 6.89 3.78 -7.85
C GLU A 100 6.58 3.94 -6.36
N VAL A 101 6.28 5.17 -5.94
CA VAL A 101 5.97 5.53 -4.55
C VAL A 101 4.51 5.99 -4.50
N ASP A 102 3.63 5.13 -4.01
CA ASP A 102 2.21 5.45 -3.80
C ASP A 102 2.05 6.41 -2.60
N ILE A 103 1.54 7.61 -2.87
CA ILE A 103 1.14 8.61 -1.88
C ILE A 103 -0.38 8.56 -1.73
N CYS A 104 -0.81 7.86 -0.67
CA CYS A 104 -2.21 7.66 -0.31
C CYS A 104 -2.66 8.61 0.80
N SER A 105 -3.96 8.90 0.87
CA SER A 105 -4.56 9.62 1.99
C SER A 105 -4.60 8.79 3.28
N GLU A 106 -4.38 9.45 4.41
CA GLU A 106 -4.45 8.92 5.78
C GLU A 106 -5.78 8.22 6.12
N ASN A 107 -6.87 8.61 5.44
CA ASN A 107 -8.19 8.00 5.64
C ASN A 107 -8.32 6.59 5.04
N HIS A 108 -7.46 6.19 4.10
CA HIS A 108 -7.46 4.82 3.55
C HIS A 108 -6.75 3.86 4.50
N ARG A 109 -7.42 3.50 5.60
CA ARG A 109 -7.00 2.48 6.57
C ARG A 109 -7.06 1.04 6.04
N THR A 110 -6.78 0.83 4.74
CA THR A 110 -6.65 -0.50 4.15
C THR A 110 -5.40 -1.17 4.69
N ARG A 111 -5.59 -2.26 5.45
CA ARG A 111 -4.65 -2.84 6.43
C ARG A 111 -3.22 -3.21 5.99
N HIS A 112 -2.88 -3.17 4.69
CA HIS A 112 -1.68 -3.87 4.18
C HIS A 112 -0.83 -3.15 3.12
N ARG A 113 -0.97 -1.83 2.90
CA ARG A 113 0.02 -1.08 2.09
C ARG A 113 0.53 0.16 2.81
N CYS A 114 1.84 0.35 2.74
CA CYS A 114 2.60 1.40 3.43
C CYS A 114 2.25 2.78 2.86
N GLY A 115 1.19 3.41 3.39
CA GLY A 115 0.79 4.75 3.00
C GLY A 115 1.84 5.79 3.34
N TYR A 116 2.00 6.78 2.47
CA TYR A 116 2.83 7.96 2.74
C TYR A 116 2.22 8.83 3.85
N ARG A 117 2.61 8.53 5.10
CA ARG A 117 2.43 9.31 6.34
C ARG A 117 1.00 9.36 6.91
N SER A 118 0.89 9.02 8.20
CA SER A 118 -0.29 9.21 9.04
C SER A 118 0.07 9.96 10.34
N SER A 119 0.75 11.11 10.21
CA SER A 119 1.11 11.95 11.34
C SER A 119 1.03 13.44 11.01
N ASN A 120 0.70 14.22 12.04
CA ASN A 120 0.50 15.67 11.99
C ASN A 120 1.74 16.48 12.42
N SER A 121 2.86 15.84 12.81
CA SER A 121 4.11 16.59 13.04
C SER A 121 5.00 16.63 11.79
N GLU A 122 5.77 17.71 11.66
CA GLU A 122 6.80 17.84 10.60
C GLU A 122 7.94 16.81 10.78
N THR A 123 8.14 16.31 11.99
CA THR A 123 9.22 15.40 12.38
C THR A 123 8.89 13.89 12.34
N GLN A 124 7.61 13.50 12.25
CA GLN A 124 7.18 12.08 12.23
C GLN A 124 6.95 11.53 10.81
N ASN A 125 7.63 12.12 9.83
CA ASN A 125 7.35 11.95 8.41
C ASN A 125 8.21 10.86 7.72
N CYS A 126 8.74 9.91 8.49
CA CYS A 126 9.53 8.80 7.96
C CYS A 126 8.65 7.76 7.25
N LEU A 127 9.25 7.00 6.33
CA LEU A 127 8.57 6.02 5.49
C LEU A 127 7.96 4.90 6.34
N CYS A 128 6.62 4.83 6.40
CA CYS A 128 5.87 3.86 7.19
C CYS A 128 5.86 2.44 6.59
N SER A 129 7.04 1.88 6.34
CA SER A 129 7.25 0.44 6.38
C SER A 129 7.75 0.09 7.77
N SER A 130 7.20 -0.98 8.36
CA SER A 130 7.68 -1.54 9.63
C SER A 130 9.15 -1.98 9.59
N GLY A 131 9.74 -2.10 8.40
CA GLY A 131 11.17 -2.34 8.18
C GLY A 131 12.01 -1.11 7.82
N MET A 132 11.43 0.04 7.42
CA MET A 132 12.24 1.20 6.97
C MET A 132 12.67 2.13 8.12
N HIS A 133 12.10 2.04 9.32
CA HIS A 133 12.65 2.75 10.49
C HIS A 133 13.98 2.13 10.99
N SER A 134 14.27 0.89 10.57
CA SER A 134 15.58 0.21 10.72
C SER A 134 16.61 0.60 9.66
N ASP A 135 16.20 1.31 8.60
CA ASP A 135 17.11 1.74 7.53
C ASP A 135 18.03 2.86 8.03
N HIS A 136 19.18 2.43 8.53
CA HIS A 136 20.23 3.29 9.07
C HIS A 136 20.75 4.31 8.05
N TRP A 137 20.59 4.07 6.74
CA TRP A 137 21.02 5.01 5.69
C TRP A 137 20.26 6.34 5.66
N TRP A 138 19.09 6.44 6.31
CA TRP A 138 18.38 7.71 6.52
C TRP A 138 18.79 8.46 7.80
N LYS A 139 19.79 7.97 8.55
CA LYS A 139 20.19 8.55 9.83
C LYS A 139 21.59 9.17 9.73
N ASN A 140 21.68 10.48 10.02
CA ASN A 140 22.94 11.24 9.97
C ASN A 140 24.06 10.58 10.79
N ASP A 141 23.73 9.97 11.93
CA ASP A 141 24.67 9.26 12.81
C ASP A 141 25.37 8.05 12.16
N PHE A 142 24.78 7.47 11.11
CA PHE A 142 25.27 6.25 10.46
C PHE A 142 25.91 6.52 9.10
N VAL A 143 25.50 7.55 8.36
CA VAL A 143 26.07 7.84 7.02
C VAL A 143 26.76 9.20 6.91
N GLY A 144 26.54 10.09 7.88
CA GLY A 144 27.01 11.46 7.86
C GLY A 144 26.10 12.38 7.05
N ALA A 145 25.85 13.59 7.57
CA ALA A 145 24.84 14.51 7.03
C ALA A 145 24.99 14.85 5.54
N LYS A 146 26.21 14.85 4.99
CA LYS A 146 26.44 15.07 3.55
C LYS A 146 25.91 13.90 2.73
N MET A 147 26.25 12.66 3.08
CA MET A 147 25.79 11.47 2.35
C MET A 147 24.28 11.26 2.54
N ALA A 148 23.75 11.50 3.75
CA ALA A 148 22.32 11.42 4.03
C ALA A 148 21.50 12.38 3.15
N ARG A 149 21.92 13.65 3.09
CA ARG A 149 21.34 14.64 2.17
C ARG A 149 21.44 14.18 0.72
N GLU A 150 22.62 13.70 0.32
CA GLU A 150 22.89 13.24 -1.04
C GLU A 150 22.01 12.06 -1.50
N ILE A 151 21.66 11.16 -0.57
CA ILE A 151 20.70 10.05 -0.70
C ILE A 151 19.28 10.60 -0.86
N GLY A 152 18.86 11.55 0.00
CA GLY A 152 17.54 12.19 -0.08
C GLY A 152 17.31 12.96 -1.38
N GLU A 153 18.32 13.70 -1.87
CA GLU A 153 18.27 14.37 -3.17
C GLU A 153 18.18 13.37 -4.35
N HIS A 154 18.78 12.18 -4.21
CA HIS A 154 18.70 11.11 -5.22
C HIS A 154 17.32 10.46 -5.24
N TYR A 155 16.76 10.13 -4.07
CA TYR A 155 15.41 9.57 -3.92
C TYR A 155 14.36 10.37 -4.68
N TYR A 156 14.24 11.66 -4.41
CA TYR A 156 13.27 12.50 -5.12
C TYR A 156 13.55 12.60 -6.62
N ARG A 157 14.82 12.54 -7.04
CA ARG A 157 15.21 12.65 -8.45
C ARG A 157 14.83 11.41 -9.26
N GLU A 158 14.94 10.22 -8.70
CA GLU A 158 14.79 8.96 -9.44
C GLU A 158 13.43 8.27 -9.20
N SER A 159 12.78 8.49 -8.06
CA SER A 159 11.47 7.89 -7.76
C SER A 159 10.33 8.48 -8.60
N HIS A 160 9.29 7.66 -8.82
CA HIS A 160 8.05 8.05 -9.47
C HIS A 160 6.93 8.18 -8.43
N PHE A 161 6.49 9.40 -8.12
CA PHE A 161 5.52 9.64 -7.03
C PHE A 161 4.09 9.63 -7.54
N ARG A 162 3.29 8.61 -7.19
CA ARG A 162 1.88 8.47 -7.59
C ARG A 162 0.95 8.93 -6.48
N PHE A 163 0.22 10.02 -6.69
CA PHE A 163 -0.75 10.57 -5.73
C PHE A 163 -2.15 10.04 -6.02
N LYS A 164 -2.78 9.41 -5.03
CA LYS A 164 -4.16 8.92 -5.11
C LYS A 164 -5.11 9.94 -4.47
N VAL A 165 -5.73 10.75 -5.34
CA VAL A 165 -6.94 11.58 -5.16
C VAL A 165 -6.90 12.72 -4.12
N VAL A 166 -5.98 12.77 -3.15
CA VAL A 166 -5.92 13.88 -2.17
C VAL A 166 -4.83 14.90 -2.51
N PHE A 167 -5.21 15.92 -3.27
CA PHE A 167 -4.32 17.00 -3.71
C PHE A 167 -3.72 17.84 -2.58
N SER A 168 -4.32 17.92 -1.40
CA SER A 168 -3.69 18.59 -0.24
C SER A 168 -2.39 17.89 0.20
N GLN A 169 -2.26 16.58 -0.03
CA GLN A 169 -1.00 15.86 0.19
C GLN A 169 0.10 16.30 -0.79
N LEU A 170 -0.24 16.73 -2.01
CA LEU A 170 0.71 17.27 -2.98
C LEU A 170 1.27 18.62 -2.53
N VAL A 171 0.46 19.47 -1.90
CA VAL A 171 0.92 20.72 -1.28
C VAL A 171 1.91 20.40 -0.16
N ARG A 172 1.51 19.54 0.78
CA ARG A 172 2.35 19.11 1.89
C ARG A 172 3.65 18.46 1.41
N PHE A 173 3.58 17.57 0.43
CA PHE A 173 4.73 16.91 -0.17
C PHE A 173 5.77 17.90 -0.73
N ARG A 174 5.33 18.92 -1.48
CA ARG A 174 6.24 19.91 -2.06
C ARG A 174 6.91 20.83 -1.03
N ALA A 175 6.17 21.18 0.03
CA ALA A 175 6.58 22.16 1.02
C ALA A 175 7.23 21.58 2.30
N THR A 176 7.20 20.25 2.51
CA THR A 176 7.80 19.63 3.71
C THR A 176 9.20 19.10 3.42
N ASP A 177 10.21 19.59 4.13
CA ASP A 177 11.50 18.90 4.25
C ASP A 177 11.32 17.63 5.09
N GLN A 178 11.11 16.49 4.41
CA GLN A 178 10.82 15.20 5.04
C GLN A 178 11.94 14.71 5.96
N PHE A 179 13.18 15.04 5.60
CA PHE A 179 14.37 14.45 6.20
C PHE A 179 15.11 15.43 7.12
N ASN A 180 14.66 16.69 7.17
CA ASN A 180 15.29 17.79 7.89
C ASN A 180 16.75 18.00 7.43
N TYR A 181 16.97 18.00 6.11
CA TYR A 181 18.29 18.15 5.48
C TYR A 181 18.52 19.52 4.83
N GLY A 182 17.60 20.48 5.06
CA GLY A 182 17.64 21.83 4.54
C GLY A 182 17.23 21.93 3.07
N PHE A 183 16.35 21.05 2.60
CA PHE A 183 15.89 21.08 1.20
C PHE A 183 14.43 20.62 1.03
N LEU A 184 13.77 21.14 -0.02
CA LEU A 184 12.38 20.81 -0.33
C LEU A 184 12.27 19.84 -1.53
N PRO A 185 11.36 18.85 -1.49
CA PRO A 185 11.19 17.86 -2.57
C PRO A 185 10.93 18.49 -3.94
N VAL A 186 10.24 19.62 -3.96
CA VAL A 186 9.85 20.36 -5.17
C VAL A 186 11.04 20.73 -6.10
N HIS A 187 12.26 20.83 -5.56
CA HIS A 187 13.49 21.14 -6.30
C HIS A 187 14.20 19.92 -6.91
N PHE A 188 13.79 18.70 -6.54
CA PHE A 188 14.44 17.45 -6.93
C PHE A 188 13.53 16.49 -7.68
N VAL A 189 12.22 16.52 -7.41
CA VAL A 189 11.22 15.62 -8.00
C VAL A 189 11.25 15.64 -9.53
N SER A 190 11.55 14.50 -10.15
CA SER A 190 11.59 14.37 -11.62
C SER A 190 10.31 13.83 -12.22
N ASN A 191 9.55 12.98 -11.51
CA ASN A 191 8.35 12.33 -12.04
C ASN A 191 7.22 12.30 -10.99
N VAL A 192 6.06 12.82 -11.35
CA VAL A 192 4.83 12.83 -10.57
C VAL A 192 3.72 12.23 -11.42
N GLU A 193 2.91 11.36 -10.84
CA GLU A 193 1.64 10.91 -11.39
C GLU A 193 0.52 11.30 -10.42
N ILE A 194 -0.54 11.93 -10.93
CA ILE A 194 -1.77 12.15 -10.15
C ILE A 194 -2.86 11.29 -10.74
N VAL A 195 -3.49 10.51 -9.88
CA VAL A 195 -4.68 9.72 -10.20
C VAL A 195 -5.92 10.53 -9.82
N VAL A 196 -6.76 10.83 -10.82
CA VAL A 196 -8.01 11.56 -10.66
C VAL A 196 -9.16 10.62 -10.99
N ASP A 197 -10.04 10.35 -10.02
CA ASP A 197 -11.30 9.68 -10.31
C ASP A 197 -12.31 10.69 -10.87
N CYS A 198 -12.65 10.54 -12.15
CA CYS A 198 -13.61 11.38 -12.84
C CYS A 198 -15.03 11.21 -12.31
N ARG A 199 -15.32 10.19 -11.50
CA ARG A 199 -16.61 10.06 -10.82
C ARG A 199 -16.83 11.10 -9.75
N GLU A 200 -15.77 11.67 -9.16
CA GLU A 200 -15.93 12.72 -8.14
C GLU A 200 -16.47 14.04 -8.72
N TYR A 201 -16.58 14.19 -10.05
CA TYR A 201 -16.87 15.47 -10.72
C TYR A 201 -18.06 15.40 -11.68
N LYS A 202 -18.77 16.54 -11.83
CA LYS A 202 -19.90 16.72 -12.75
C LYS A 202 -19.48 17.40 -14.05
N PHE A 203 -19.00 16.62 -15.02
CA PHE A 203 -18.62 17.12 -16.35
C PHE A 203 -19.84 17.40 -17.24
N ARG A 204 -19.92 18.60 -17.83
CA ARG A 204 -21.01 18.98 -18.74
C ARG A 204 -20.66 18.69 -20.21
N PRO A 205 -21.65 18.38 -21.06
CA PRO A 205 -21.45 18.32 -22.51
C PRO A 205 -21.01 19.67 -23.09
N ILE A 206 -19.85 19.71 -23.75
CA ILE A 206 -19.32 20.93 -24.40
C ILE A 206 -20.27 21.48 -25.47
N SER A 207 -21.10 20.61 -26.05
CA SER A 207 -22.09 20.97 -27.07
C SER A 207 -23.34 21.67 -26.55
N SER A 208 -23.66 21.66 -25.23
CA SER A 208 -24.94 22.21 -24.75
C SER A 208 -25.00 23.73 -24.73
N ALA A 209 -23.83 24.39 -24.61
CA ALA A 209 -23.70 25.84 -24.36
C ALA A 209 -24.25 26.77 -25.48
N LYS A 210 -24.93 26.23 -26.50
CA LYS A 210 -25.61 26.99 -27.55
C LYS A 210 -27.13 26.73 -27.65
N ASP A 211 -27.65 25.67 -27.05
CA ASP A 211 -29.07 25.29 -27.10
C ASP A 211 -29.80 25.43 -25.74
N ASP A 212 -29.10 25.82 -24.68
CA ASP A 212 -29.62 26.08 -23.32
C ASP A 212 -30.67 27.22 -23.22
N ALA A 213 -31.19 27.71 -24.36
CA ALA A 213 -32.29 28.67 -24.44
C ALA A 213 -33.68 28.02 -24.64
N PHE A 214 -33.76 26.74 -25.06
CA PHE A 214 -35.06 26.15 -25.47
C PHE A 214 -35.27 24.64 -25.20
N VAL A 215 -34.31 23.91 -24.61
CA VAL A 215 -34.48 22.46 -24.34
C VAL A 215 -35.14 22.20 -22.98
N ASP A 216 -36.46 22.29 -22.99
CA ASP A 216 -37.44 21.58 -22.17
C ASP A 216 -37.01 21.09 -20.75
N GLU A 217 -37.19 21.99 -19.77
CA GLU A 217 -37.05 21.76 -18.32
C GLU A 217 -37.88 20.55 -17.80
N HIS A 218 -38.82 20.04 -18.59
CA HIS A 218 -39.66 18.88 -18.25
C HIS A 218 -38.97 17.51 -18.37
N GLN A 219 -37.96 17.31 -19.23
CA GLN A 219 -37.34 15.98 -19.38
C GLN A 219 -36.45 15.61 -18.20
N ASP A 220 -35.67 16.55 -17.66
CA ASP A 220 -34.88 16.31 -16.45
C ASP A 220 -35.76 16.13 -15.20
N GLN A 221 -36.90 16.83 -15.11
CA GLN A 221 -37.88 16.58 -14.04
C GLN A 221 -38.46 15.15 -14.08
N LEU A 222 -38.61 14.54 -15.26
CA LEU A 222 -39.12 13.17 -15.40
C LEU A 222 -38.05 12.10 -15.12
N ARG A 223 -36.76 12.36 -15.38
CA ARG A 223 -35.65 11.50 -14.91
C ARG A 223 -35.42 11.64 -13.41
N SER A 224 -35.40 12.87 -12.89
CA SER A 224 -35.23 13.19 -11.47
C SER A 224 -36.23 12.48 -10.55
N LYS A 225 -37.44 12.17 -11.05
CA LYS A 225 -38.52 11.57 -10.25
C LYS A 225 -38.39 10.06 -10.00
N ARG A 226 -37.37 9.36 -10.54
CA ARG A 226 -37.14 7.92 -10.30
C ARG A 226 -35.88 7.57 -9.50
N GLU A 227 -34.93 8.49 -9.34
CA GLU A 227 -33.67 8.24 -8.62
C GLU A 227 -33.54 9.15 -7.40
N TRP A 228 -34.47 9.01 -6.46
CA TRP A 228 -34.42 9.62 -5.12
C TRP A 228 -33.56 8.79 -4.14
N CYS A 229 -32.37 8.38 -4.58
CA CYS A 229 -31.41 7.64 -3.77
C CYS A 229 -30.13 8.45 -3.58
N CYS A 230 -29.91 8.91 -2.34
CA CYS A 230 -28.68 9.48 -1.77
C CYS A 230 -27.88 10.49 -2.62
N TRP A 231 -28.02 11.76 -2.24
CA TRP A 231 -27.05 12.87 -2.35
C TRP A 231 -25.96 12.72 -3.43
N ASP A 232 -26.17 13.39 -4.56
CA ASP A 232 -25.14 13.53 -5.60
C ASP A 232 -24.04 14.51 -5.17
N ASP A 233 -23.20 14.04 -4.23
CA ASP A 233 -22.08 14.73 -3.58
C ASP A 233 -20.88 14.97 -4.51
N ARG A 234 -21.00 14.69 -5.81
CA ARG A 234 -19.95 14.99 -6.79
C ARG A 234 -19.70 16.50 -6.84
N LYS A 235 -18.43 16.87 -6.92
CA LYS A 235 -17.95 18.24 -7.07
C LYS A 235 -18.38 18.82 -8.44
N PRO A 236 -18.61 20.13 -8.56
CA PRO A 236 -18.63 20.78 -9.87
C PRO A 236 -17.32 20.53 -10.63
N GLN A 237 -17.37 20.48 -11.97
CA GLN A 237 -16.16 20.33 -12.79
C GLN A 237 -15.17 21.47 -12.56
N GLU A 238 -15.62 22.65 -12.10
CA GLU A 238 -14.78 23.81 -11.81
C GLU A 238 -13.76 23.51 -10.68
N ASP A 239 -14.10 22.64 -9.72
CA ASP A 239 -13.20 22.26 -8.63
C ASP A 239 -11.99 21.47 -9.11
N ILE A 240 -12.10 20.72 -10.24
CA ILE A 240 -10.96 19.98 -10.79
C ILE A 240 -9.82 20.92 -11.20
N PHE A 241 -10.13 22.15 -11.65
CA PHE A 241 -9.12 23.13 -11.98
C PHE A 241 -8.39 23.60 -10.73
N VAL A 242 -9.15 23.93 -9.68
CA VAL A 242 -8.61 24.40 -8.39
C VAL A 242 -7.73 23.32 -7.75
N GLU A 243 -8.14 22.06 -7.81
CA GLU A 243 -7.34 20.94 -7.32
C GLU A 243 -6.09 20.70 -8.21
N LEU A 244 -6.21 20.81 -9.53
CA LEU A 244 -5.08 20.73 -10.45
C LEU A 244 -4.10 21.92 -10.33
N GLU A 245 -4.48 23.06 -9.74
CA GLU A 245 -3.53 24.15 -9.44
C GLU A 245 -2.39 23.69 -8.51
N TYR A 246 -2.62 22.65 -7.70
CA TYR A 246 -1.59 22.12 -6.82
C TYR A 246 -0.45 21.40 -7.57
N LEU A 247 -0.53 21.23 -8.89
CA LEU A 247 0.59 20.81 -9.75
C LEU A 247 1.62 21.92 -10.01
N PHE A 248 1.25 23.21 -9.92
CA PHE A 248 2.18 24.30 -10.27
C PHE A 248 3.17 24.60 -9.16
N GLY A 249 4.46 24.61 -9.50
CA GLY A 249 5.55 24.95 -8.58
C GLY A 249 6.69 23.92 -8.56
N PHE A 250 6.50 22.74 -9.15
CA PHE A 250 7.61 21.82 -9.47
C PHE A 250 8.65 22.49 -10.38
N ARG A 251 9.89 22.02 -10.29
CA ARG A 251 10.99 22.52 -11.12
C ARG A 251 10.74 22.32 -12.62
N PRO A 252 11.33 23.19 -13.48
CA PRO A 252 11.43 22.93 -14.92
C PRO A 252 11.97 21.53 -15.22
N GLY A 253 11.38 20.86 -16.20
CA GLY A 253 11.72 19.51 -16.65
C GLY A 253 10.99 18.36 -15.95
N THR A 254 10.32 18.60 -14.81
CA THR A 254 9.53 17.57 -14.10
C THR A 254 8.46 16.98 -15.03
N GLY A 255 8.43 15.65 -15.10
CA GLY A 255 7.38 14.87 -15.73
C GLY A 255 6.15 14.82 -14.83
N ILE A 256 5.02 15.27 -15.35
CA ILE A 256 3.72 15.25 -14.69
C ILE A 256 2.77 14.41 -15.54
N THR A 257 2.34 13.28 -15.01
CA THR A 257 1.34 12.41 -15.62
C THR A 257 0.01 12.64 -14.90
N ILE A 258 -1.04 13.02 -15.62
CA ILE A 258 -2.40 13.01 -15.09
C ILE A 258 -3.05 11.71 -15.56
N ARG A 259 -3.30 10.76 -14.66
CA ARG A 259 -4.10 9.57 -14.95
C ARG A 259 -5.55 9.86 -14.60
N LEU A 260 -6.40 9.90 -15.62
CA LEU A 260 -7.84 9.87 -15.44
C LEU A 260 -8.29 8.43 -15.26
N MET A 261 -9.07 8.18 -14.22
CA MET A 261 -9.80 6.93 -14.02
C MET A 261 -11.29 7.24 -13.88
N ARG A 262 -12.15 6.23 -14.04
CA ARG A 262 -13.61 6.44 -14.05
C ARG A 262 -14.40 5.52 -13.11
N SER A 263 -13.76 4.88 -12.13
CA SER A 263 -14.43 3.99 -11.17
C SER A 263 -14.90 2.66 -11.83
N GLN A 264 -15.14 1.50 -11.19
CA GLN A 264 -15.96 0.43 -11.83
C GLN A 264 -16.95 -0.30 -10.88
N HIS A 265 -18.19 0.24 -10.72
CA HIS A 265 -19.15 -0.26 -9.70
C HIS A 265 -20.62 -0.51 -10.15
N HIS A 266 -21.22 0.24 -11.08
CA HIS A 266 -22.68 0.13 -11.36
C HIS A 266 -23.14 0.20 -12.83
N ILE A 267 -22.23 0.42 -13.79
CA ILE A 267 -22.59 0.49 -15.21
C ILE A 267 -21.71 -0.50 -15.96
N GLN A 268 -22.33 -1.31 -16.84
CA GLN A 268 -21.64 -2.20 -17.77
C GLN A 268 -21.10 -1.40 -18.97
N THR A 269 -20.24 -0.40 -18.70
CA THR A 269 -19.44 0.23 -19.77
C THR A 269 -18.18 -0.57 -20.03
N THR A 270 -17.79 -0.68 -21.29
CA THR A 270 -16.48 -1.23 -21.64
C THR A 270 -15.37 -0.25 -21.24
N ARG A 271 -14.15 -0.76 -21.03
CA ARG A 271 -12.97 0.08 -20.77
C ARG A 271 -12.74 1.12 -21.87
N LEU A 272 -13.08 0.77 -23.11
CA LEU A 272 -12.95 1.64 -24.28
C LEU A 272 -13.97 2.79 -24.23
N GLU A 273 -15.24 2.50 -23.93
CA GLU A 273 -16.29 3.51 -23.74
C GLU A 273 -15.97 4.48 -22.59
N ASP A 274 -15.36 3.99 -21.50
CA ASP A 274 -14.89 4.84 -20.41
C ASP A 274 -13.75 5.78 -20.86
N GLN A 275 -12.80 5.29 -21.67
CA GLN A 275 -11.73 6.12 -22.24
C GLN A 275 -12.26 7.12 -23.27
N GLU A 276 -13.18 6.71 -24.15
CA GLU A 276 -13.85 7.60 -25.12
C GLU A 276 -14.62 8.72 -24.39
N TRP A 277 -15.39 8.37 -23.36
CA TRP A 277 -16.11 9.34 -22.53
C TRP A 277 -15.14 10.33 -21.86
N MET A 278 -14.02 9.85 -21.31
CA MET A 278 -12.99 10.74 -20.74
C MET A 278 -12.37 11.64 -21.82
N CYS A 279 -12.07 11.10 -23.01
CA CYS A 279 -11.54 11.85 -24.14
C CYS A 279 -12.48 12.98 -24.60
N HIS A 280 -13.81 12.73 -24.64
CA HIS A 280 -14.78 13.74 -25.08
C HIS A 280 -15.30 14.69 -24.00
N ARG A 281 -15.29 14.29 -22.72
CA ARG A 281 -15.87 15.09 -21.62
C ARG A 281 -14.82 15.71 -20.70
N VAL A 282 -13.77 14.98 -20.37
CA VAL A 282 -12.80 15.38 -19.33
C VAL A 282 -11.58 16.07 -19.95
N VAL A 283 -11.02 15.53 -21.03
CA VAL A 283 -9.82 16.07 -21.68
C VAL A 283 -9.94 17.56 -22.02
N PRO A 284 -11.04 18.05 -22.64
CA PRO A 284 -11.15 19.46 -22.98
C PRO A 284 -11.21 20.39 -21.76
N VAL A 285 -11.71 19.88 -20.62
CA VAL A 285 -11.74 20.60 -19.35
C VAL A 285 -10.32 20.72 -18.77
N ILE A 286 -9.56 19.64 -18.70
CA ILE A 286 -8.21 19.67 -18.10
C ILE A 286 -7.11 20.21 -19.04
N PHE A 287 -7.35 20.26 -20.36
CA PHE A 287 -6.33 20.64 -21.35
C PHE A 287 -5.66 22.02 -21.12
N PRO A 288 -6.37 23.08 -20.68
CA PRO A 288 -5.74 24.34 -20.29
C PRO A 288 -4.71 24.20 -19.16
N VAL A 289 -4.88 23.24 -18.24
CA VAL A 289 -3.87 22.93 -17.22
C VAL A 289 -2.62 22.35 -17.87
N LEU A 290 -2.77 21.41 -18.81
CA LEU A 290 -1.64 20.81 -19.53
C LEU A 290 -0.81 21.85 -20.30
N GLN A 291 -1.45 22.84 -20.94
CA GLN A 291 -0.71 23.93 -21.58
C GLN A 291 0.04 24.81 -20.56
N ARG A 292 -0.61 25.26 -19.48
CA ARG A 292 0.08 26.06 -18.45
C ARG A 292 1.26 25.31 -17.82
N LEU A 293 1.16 23.98 -17.62
CA LEU A 293 2.27 23.17 -17.10
C LEU A 293 3.44 23.11 -18.09
N LYS A 294 3.15 23.00 -19.39
CA LYS A 294 4.16 23.11 -20.44
C LYS A 294 4.80 24.51 -20.47
N ASP A 295 4.02 25.57 -20.24
CA ASP A 295 4.52 26.96 -20.18
C ASP A 295 5.45 27.21 -18.97
N THR A 296 5.29 26.46 -17.87
CA THR A 296 6.27 26.44 -16.76
C THR A 296 7.48 25.54 -17.02
N ASN A 297 7.68 25.08 -18.26
CA ASN A 297 8.69 24.11 -18.69
C ASN A 297 8.57 22.72 -18.03
N CYS A 298 7.41 22.35 -17.50
CA CYS A 298 7.17 20.95 -17.12
C CYS A 298 6.91 20.10 -18.38
N ARG A 299 7.06 18.78 -18.24
CA ARG A 299 6.63 17.80 -19.26
C ARG A 299 5.32 17.21 -18.76
N ALA A 300 4.19 17.59 -19.33
CA ALA A 300 2.87 17.11 -18.95
C ALA A 300 2.36 16.05 -19.95
N ARG A 301 1.70 14.99 -19.48
CA ARG A 301 0.97 14.03 -20.32
C ARG A 301 -0.29 13.53 -19.63
N LEU A 302 -1.16 12.90 -20.41
CA LEU A 302 -2.38 12.26 -19.95
C LEU A 302 -2.30 10.74 -20.07
N ILE A 303 -2.91 10.02 -19.13
CA ILE A 303 -3.27 8.61 -19.26
C ILE A 303 -4.77 8.46 -19.05
N LEU A 304 -5.45 7.69 -19.89
CA LEU A 304 -6.86 7.29 -19.74
C LEU A 304 -6.90 5.83 -19.31
N GLY A 305 -7.23 5.57 -18.04
CA GLY A 305 -7.18 4.23 -17.42
C GLY A 305 -8.46 3.84 -16.69
N THR A 306 -8.47 2.64 -16.11
CA THR A 306 -9.57 2.11 -15.30
C THR A 306 -9.06 1.63 -13.94
N GLU A 307 -9.97 1.54 -12.98
CA GLU A 307 -9.65 1.17 -11.59
C GLU A 307 -8.96 -0.20 -11.43
N THR A 308 -9.27 -1.10 -12.37
CA THR A 308 -8.79 -2.48 -12.44
C THR A 308 -7.29 -2.64 -12.68
N ASP A 309 -6.55 -1.56 -13.00
CA ASP A 309 -5.08 -1.53 -13.17
C ASP A 309 -4.28 -1.93 -11.88
N SER A 310 -4.94 -2.45 -10.84
CA SER A 310 -4.35 -2.81 -9.53
C SER A 310 -3.91 -4.28 -9.40
N GLY A 311 -4.41 -5.16 -10.27
CA GLY A 311 -4.06 -6.58 -10.35
C GLY A 311 -3.30 -6.91 -11.64
N PRO A 312 -2.55 -8.03 -11.71
CA PRO A 312 -1.96 -8.55 -12.94
C PRO A 312 -3.01 -9.27 -13.82
N ASP A 313 -4.24 -8.74 -13.86
CA ASP A 313 -5.43 -9.44 -14.36
C ASP A 313 -5.45 -9.49 -15.91
N GLU A 314 -6.18 -10.47 -16.42
CA GLU A 314 -5.82 -11.22 -17.64
C GLU A 314 -6.05 -10.49 -18.98
N ASP A 315 -6.75 -9.35 -18.98
CA ASP A 315 -7.27 -8.70 -20.19
C ASP A 315 -6.20 -8.04 -21.09
N GLY A 316 -4.94 -7.94 -20.66
CA GLY A 316 -3.78 -7.53 -21.47
C GLY A 316 -3.75 -6.09 -22.02
N HIS A 317 -4.87 -5.38 -22.07
CA HIS A 317 -5.00 -4.06 -22.65
C HIS A 317 -4.18 -3.01 -21.86
N MET A 318 -3.47 -2.14 -22.59
CA MET A 318 -2.69 -1.04 -22.00
C MET A 318 -3.53 0.25 -21.95
N PRO A 319 -3.48 1.05 -20.87
CA PRO A 319 -4.22 2.31 -20.84
C PRO A 319 -3.66 3.30 -21.87
N PHE A 320 -4.53 4.02 -22.59
CA PHE A 320 -4.09 5.03 -23.56
C PHE A 320 -3.23 6.10 -22.87
N ALA A 321 -2.05 6.39 -23.43
CA ALA A 321 -1.14 7.42 -22.94
C ALA A 321 -0.86 8.46 -24.04
N SER A 322 -1.13 9.73 -23.76
CA SER A 322 -0.86 10.81 -24.71
C SER A 322 0.65 11.06 -24.87
N LYS A 323 1.04 11.61 -26.01
CA LYS A 323 2.38 12.19 -26.22
C LYS A 323 2.65 13.29 -25.15
N TRP A 324 3.91 13.45 -24.75
CA TRP A 324 4.33 14.52 -23.83
C TRP A 324 4.10 15.90 -24.45
N ASN A 325 3.61 16.85 -23.65
CA ASN A 325 3.31 18.23 -24.02
C ASN A 325 2.43 18.32 -25.29
N PRO A 326 1.22 17.71 -25.28
CA PRO A 326 0.33 17.69 -26.44
C PRO A 326 0.01 19.12 -26.92
N THR A 327 -0.12 19.32 -28.23
CA THR A 327 -0.24 20.66 -28.83
C THR A 327 -1.66 21.20 -28.86
N SER A 328 -2.66 20.33 -28.97
CA SER A 328 -4.09 20.68 -28.98
C SER A 328 -4.94 19.52 -28.42
N ILE A 329 -6.24 19.75 -28.23
CA ILE A 329 -7.19 18.69 -27.82
C ILE A 329 -7.29 17.65 -28.94
N GLU A 330 -7.39 18.11 -30.18
CA GLU A 330 -7.49 17.29 -31.39
C GLU A 330 -6.26 16.38 -31.54
N ALA A 331 -5.07 16.82 -31.13
CA ALA A 331 -3.87 15.99 -31.12
C ALA A 331 -3.92 14.86 -30.08
N ILE A 332 -4.63 15.04 -28.96
CA ILE A 332 -4.91 13.97 -27.99
C ILE A 332 -5.98 13.03 -28.55
N THR A 333 -7.10 13.59 -29.06
CA THR A 333 -8.22 12.81 -29.61
C THR A 333 -7.81 11.97 -30.81
N ALA A 334 -7.01 12.50 -31.74
CA ALA A 334 -6.49 11.74 -32.89
C ALA A 334 -5.58 10.59 -32.44
N GLY A 335 -4.68 10.83 -31.48
CA GLY A 335 -3.83 9.77 -30.92
C GLY A 335 -4.62 8.73 -30.12
N PHE A 336 -5.74 9.11 -29.51
CA PHE A 336 -6.66 8.17 -28.86
C PHE A 336 -7.31 7.25 -29.91
N TRP A 337 -7.87 7.80 -31.00
CA TRP A 337 -8.48 6.98 -32.06
C TRP A 337 -7.49 6.07 -32.78
N GLU A 338 -6.26 6.54 -33.04
CA GLU A 338 -5.15 5.70 -33.54
C GLU A 338 -4.88 4.49 -32.61
N TYR A 339 -4.94 4.71 -31.28
CA TYR A 339 -4.87 3.64 -30.29
C TYR A 339 -6.09 2.72 -30.32
N VAL A 340 -7.33 3.24 -30.43
CA VAL A 340 -8.57 2.45 -30.53
C VAL A 340 -8.51 1.49 -31.72
N GLU A 341 -8.11 1.99 -32.90
CA GLU A 341 -7.94 1.19 -34.12
C GLU A 341 -6.91 0.08 -33.88
N THR A 342 -5.76 0.40 -33.27
CA THR A 342 -4.69 -0.57 -32.97
C THR A 342 -5.12 -1.65 -31.96
N GLU A 343 -5.91 -1.32 -30.93
CA GLU A 343 -6.44 -2.31 -29.99
C GLU A 343 -7.50 -3.21 -30.66
N HIS A 344 -8.33 -2.65 -31.55
CA HIS A 344 -9.31 -3.42 -32.31
C HIS A 344 -8.64 -4.43 -33.24
N GLU A 345 -7.60 -4.01 -33.99
CA GLU A 345 -6.79 -4.90 -34.82
C GLU A 345 -6.15 -6.03 -34.01
N ARG A 346 -5.60 -5.73 -32.81
CA ARG A 346 -5.03 -6.74 -31.92
C ARG A 346 -6.08 -7.72 -31.38
N ALA A 347 -7.28 -7.25 -31.04
CA ALA A 347 -8.37 -8.12 -30.59
C ALA A 347 -8.86 -9.05 -31.72
N VAL A 348 -8.96 -8.56 -32.95
CA VAL A 348 -9.31 -9.38 -34.13
C VAL A 348 -8.24 -10.43 -34.40
N GLN A 349 -6.95 -10.05 -34.36
CA GLN A 349 -5.84 -10.97 -34.57
C GLN A 349 -5.79 -12.08 -33.50
N ALA A 350 -5.98 -11.72 -32.21
CA ALA A 350 -6.03 -12.70 -31.12
C ALA A 350 -7.21 -13.67 -31.25
N GLY A 351 -8.36 -13.22 -31.77
CA GLY A 351 -9.50 -14.08 -32.09
C GLY A 351 -9.17 -15.11 -33.18
N LEU A 352 -8.52 -14.68 -34.26
CA LEU A 352 -8.10 -15.57 -35.36
C LEU A 352 -7.04 -16.60 -34.91
N GLU A 353 -6.12 -16.20 -34.03
CA GLU A 353 -5.12 -17.12 -33.44
C GLU A 353 -5.78 -18.15 -32.53
N ALA A 354 -6.73 -17.73 -31.67
CA ALA A 354 -7.48 -18.63 -30.79
C ALA A 354 -8.39 -19.62 -31.56
N GLU A 355 -8.94 -19.23 -32.72
CA GLU A 355 -9.66 -20.15 -33.62
C GLU A 355 -8.70 -21.13 -34.33
N SER A 356 -7.48 -20.71 -34.66
CA SER A 356 -6.50 -21.55 -35.38
C SER A 356 -5.90 -22.67 -34.52
N ASP A 357 -5.80 -22.50 -33.21
CA ASP A 357 -5.25 -23.52 -32.28
C ASP A 357 -6.32 -24.55 -31.82
N GLY A 358 -7.58 -24.43 -32.28
CA GLY A 358 -8.70 -25.23 -31.79
C GLY A 358 -8.90 -26.62 -32.43
N ASP A 359 -8.29 -26.90 -33.58
CA ASP A 359 -8.69 -28.03 -34.44
C ASP A 359 -7.84 -29.31 -34.28
N ASP A 360 -6.67 -29.26 -33.62
CA ASP A 360 -5.81 -30.44 -33.37
C ASP A 360 -6.02 -31.04 -31.95
N ILE A 361 -7.27 -31.39 -31.62
CA ILE A 361 -7.54 -32.34 -30.53
C ILE A 361 -7.35 -33.76 -31.07
N PRO A 362 -6.29 -34.50 -30.69
CA PRO A 362 -6.08 -35.86 -31.18
C PRO A 362 -7.19 -36.79 -30.67
N LEU A 363 -8.05 -37.23 -31.59
CA LEU A 363 -9.18 -38.14 -31.31
C LEU A 363 -8.74 -39.57 -30.92
N ASP A 364 -7.48 -39.93 -31.11
CA ASP A 364 -6.91 -41.24 -30.76
C ASP A 364 -6.44 -41.28 -29.29
N GLY A 365 -7.40 -41.39 -28.36
CA GLY A 365 -7.12 -41.50 -26.93
C GLY A 365 -8.14 -42.28 -26.09
N PHE A 366 -9.23 -42.78 -26.70
CA PHE A 366 -10.26 -43.56 -26.00
C PHE A 366 -9.89 -45.05 -25.94
N ILE A 367 -8.94 -45.42 -25.08
CA ILE A 367 -8.72 -46.82 -24.69
C ILE A 367 -8.99 -47.01 -23.20
N ASP A 368 -10.04 -47.80 -22.98
CA ASP A 368 -10.47 -48.47 -21.76
C ASP A 368 -9.32 -48.97 -20.85
N GLY A 369 -9.43 -48.75 -19.54
CA GLY A 369 -8.34 -49.07 -18.61
C GLY A 369 -8.55 -48.56 -17.18
N GLY A 370 -9.56 -49.09 -16.48
CA GLY A 370 -9.76 -48.75 -15.07
C GLY A 370 -8.62 -49.24 -14.18
N ASN A 371 -8.21 -48.42 -13.20
CA ASN A 371 -7.62 -48.95 -11.98
C ASN A 371 -7.85 -48.06 -10.76
N SER A 372 -8.17 -48.71 -9.64
CA SER A 372 -8.37 -48.09 -8.33
C SER A 372 -7.03 -47.72 -7.70
N ILE A 373 -6.87 -46.48 -7.25
CA ILE A 373 -5.82 -46.09 -6.30
C ILE A 373 -6.45 -45.26 -5.18
N GLN A 374 -6.11 -45.62 -3.94
CA GLN A 374 -6.66 -45.06 -2.71
C GLN A 374 -6.05 -43.69 -2.37
N TRP A 375 -6.88 -42.76 -1.90
CA TRP A 375 -6.39 -41.56 -1.22
C TRP A 375 -6.04 -41.89 0.24
N GLY A 376 -4.73 -41.99 0.53
CA GLY A 376 -4.20 -42.25 1.86
C GLY A 376 -3.82 -40.98 2.62
N VAL A 377 -4.40 -40.84 3.82
CA VAL A 377 -3.80 -40.44 5.11
C VAL A 377 -2.76 -39.30 5.16
N ALA A 378 -3.01 -38.32 6.05
CA ALA A 378 -2.11 -37.21 6.42
C ALA A 378 -0.88 -37.61 7.25
N PRO A 379 0.06 -36.67 7.47
CA PRO A 379 0.27 -36.15 8.83
C PRO A 379 0.37 -34.61 8.84
N VAL A 380 -0.18 -33.85 9.79
CA VAL A 380 -0.01 -33.87 11.26
C VAL A 380 1.44 -33.65 11.70
N TRP A 381 1.81 -32.38 11.82
CA TRP A 381 2.77 -31.85 12.78
C TRP A 381 2.10 -30.59 13.37
N GLY A 382 2.07 -30.33 14.69
CA GLY A 382 2.75 -31.01 15.78
C GLY A 382 3.41 -29.98 16.69
N GLU A 383 2.61 -29.21 17.43
CA GLU A 383 3.14 -28.31 18.47
C GLU A 383 3.85 -29.13 19.55
N GLN A 384 5.01 -28.64 20.02
CA GLN A 384 5.47 -28.96 21.36
C GLN A 384 6.26 -27.80 21.95
N THR A 385 5.62 -27.15 22.92
CA THR A 385 6.25 -26.31 23.94
C THR A 385 7.16 -27.16 24.84
N ALA A 386 8.21 -26.54 25.35
CA ALA A 386 8.86 -26.91 26.61
C ALA A 386 8.90 -25.64 27.49
#